data_AF-A0A359FYC1-F1
#
_entry.id   AF-A0A359FYC1-F1
#
_cell.length_a   1.000
_cell.length_b   1.000
_cell.length_c   1.000
_cell.angle_alpha   90.00
_cell.angle_beta   90.00
_cell.angle_gamma   90.00
#
_symmetry.space_group_name_H-M   'P 1'
#
loop_
_entity.id
_entity.type
_entity.pdbx_description
1 polymer ?
#
loop_
_entity_poly.entity_id
_entity_poly.type
_entity_poly.pdbx_seq_one_letter_code
_entity_poly.pdbx_strand_id
1 'polypeptide(L)'
;LRLIVKKPRLLNIIINEDDNFRDTVHKKYGLLNGLPQIGITHLVPNFNETINHYAFLDGGSSPLDIALLKQLAKKFKIKSYLEIGT
;
A
#
# COMPACT_ATOMS: atom_id res chain seq x y z
N LEU A 1 -6.70 -26.03 -8.45
CA LEU A 1 -8.13 -26.44 -8.41
C LEU A 1 -8.47 -27.41 -7.26
N ARG A 2 -7.87 -28.61 -7.16
CA ARG A 2 -8.19 -29.60 -6.10
C ARG A 2 -8.18 -29.05 -4.67
N LEU A 3 -7.22 -28.18 -4.34
CA LEU A 3 -7.10 -27.56 -3.02
C LEU A 3 -8.23 -26.56 -2.72
N ILE A 4 -8.64 -25.77 -3.72
CA ILE A 4 -9.74 -24.80 -3.60
C ILE A 4 -11.06 -25.55 -3.40
N VAL A 5 -11.31 -26.61 -4.18
CA VAL A 5 -12.52 -27.45 -4.02
C VAL A 5 -12.61 -28.06 -2.61
N LYS A 6 -11.47 -28.51 -2.06
CA LYS A 6 -11.41 -29.07 -0.70
C LYS A 6 -11.44 -28.00 0.41
N LYS A 7 -11.01 -26.78 0.13
CA LYS A 7 -10.95 -25.65 1.08
C LYS A 7 -11.38 -24.37 0.35
N PRO A 8 -12.69 -24.15 0.13
CA PRO A 8 -13.20 -23.03 -0.67
C PRO A 8 -12.71 -21.66 -0.19
N ARG A 9 -12.44 -21.51 1.12
CA ARG A 9 -11.86 -20.29 1.69
C ARG A 9 -10.59 -19.83 0.97
N LEU A 10 -9.76 -20.74 0.44
CA LEU A 10 -8.51 -20.40 -0.26
C LEU A 10 -8.72 -19.62 -1.55
N LEU A 11 -9.95 -19.53 -2.05
CA LEU A 11 -10.27 -18.66 -3.18
C LEU A 11 -9.96 -17.19 -2.87
N ASN A 12 -10.04 -16.77 -1.60
CA ASN A 12 -9.70 -15.41 -1.19
C ASN A 12 -8.26 -15.04 -1.56
N ILE A 13 -7.32 -15.98 -1.48
CA ILE A 13 -5.92 -15.77 -1.86
C ILE A 13 -5.85 -15.41 -3.34
N ILE A 14 -6.52 -16.21 -4.18
CA ILE A 14 -6.50 -16.04 -5.64
C ILE A 14 -7.20 -14.74 -6.03
N ILE A 15 -8.34 -14.42 -5.43
CA ILE A 15 -9.08 -13.17 -5.71
C ILE A 15 -8.22 -11.95 -5.36
N ASN A 16 -7.44 -12.02 -4.28
CA ASN A 16 -6.62 -10.93 -3.79
C ASN A 16 -5.20 -10.87 -4.42
N GLU A 17 -4.93 -11.64 -5.48
CA GLU A 17 -3.68 -11.51 -6.25
C GLU A 17 -3.64 -10.18 -7.03
N ASP A 18 -2.46 -9.55 -7.08
CA ASP A 18 -2.23 -8.26 -7.73
C ASP A 18 -2.65 -8.23 -9.21
N ASP A 19 -2.49 -9.37 -9.90
CA ASP A 19 -2.85 -9.51 -11.32
C ASP A 19 -4.34 -9.26 -11.58
N ASN A 20 -5.24 -9.65 -10.66
CA ASN A 20 -6.67 -9.40 -10.81
C ASN A 20 -7.00 -7.89 -10.73
N PHE A 21 -6.24 -7.15 -9.91
CA PHE A 21 -6.39 -5.71 -9.80
C PHE A 21 -5.80 -5.00 -11.03
N ARG A 22 -4.69 -5.51 -11.59
CA ARG A 22 -4.13 -5.01 -12.85
C ARG A 22 -5.12 -5.12 -14.00
N ASP A 23 -5.79 -6.25 -14.14
CA ASP A 23 -6.84 -6.46 -15.14
C ASP A 23 -8.02 -5.49 -14.96
N THR A 24 -8.41 -5.25 -13.71
CA THR A 24 -9.45 -4.26 -13.38
C THR A 24 -9.04 -2.85 -13.83
N VAL A 25 -7.80 -2.45 -13.56
CA VAL A 25 -7.26 -1.15 -13.97
C VAL A 25 -7.18 -1.03 -15.49
N HIS A 26 -6.71 -2.07 -16.17
CA HIS A 26 -6.65 -2.10 -17.62
C HIS A 26 -8.05 -1.97 -18.26
N LYS A 27 -9.02 -2.78 -17.81
CA LYS A 27 -10.39 -2.73 -18.35
C LYS A 27 -11.08 -1.39 -18.12
N LYS A 28 -10.86 -0.77 -16.96
CA LYS A 28 -11.54 0.47 -16.57
C LYS A 28 -10.89 1.73 -17.13
N TYR A 29 -9.56 1.74 -17.25
CA TYR A 29 -8.79 2.95 -17.56
C TYR A 29 -7.89 2.82 -18.80
N GLY A 30 -7.81 1.65 -19.43
CA GLY A 30 -6.93 1.40 -20.59
C GLY A 30 -5.44 1.34 -20.23
N LEU A 31 -5.10 1.26 -18.94
CA LEU A 31 -3.71 1.30 -18.47
C LEU A 31 -3.13 -0.12 -18.33
N LEU A 32 -2.39 -0.57 -19.35
CA LEU A 32 -1.77 -1.92 -19.41
C LEU A 32 -0.76 -2.19 -18.29
N ASN A 33 -0.14 -1.14 -17.76
CA ASN A 33 0.92 -1.24 -16.75
C ASN A 33 0.43 -0.86 -15.35
N GLY A 34 -0.89 -0.84 -15.13
CA GLY A 34 -1.48 -0.38 -13.87
C GLY A 34 -1.48 1.14 -13.76
N LEU A 35 -1.77 1.64 -12.56
CA LEU A 35 -1.78 3.08 -12.29
C LEU A 35 -0.36 3.66 -12.40
N PRO A 36 -0.20 4.92 -12.87
CA PRO A 36 1.10 5.59 -12.84
C PRO A 36 1.61 5.68 -11.39
N GLN A 37 2.84 5.25 -11.17
CA GLN A 37 3.48 5.29 -9.86
C GLN A 37 4.70 6.20 -9.92
N ILE A 38 4.98 6.88 -8.81
CA ILE A 38 6.20 7.65 -8.62
C ILE A 38 6.98 7.07 -7.45
N GLY A 39 8.31 7.03 -7.57
CA GLY A 39 9.15 6.62 -6.46
C GLY A 39 9.06 7.60 -5.29
N ILE A 40 9.09 7.10 -4.06
CA ILE A 40 8.99 7.91 -2.84
C ILE A 40 10.02 9.04 -2.76
N THR A 41 11.21 8.82 -3.34
CA THR A 41 12.29 9.81 -3.41
C THR A 41 11.97 11.01 -4.30
N HIS A 42 11.04 10.88 -5.25
CA HIS A 42 10.52 12.01 -6.02
C HIS A 42 9.61 12.91 -5.16
N LEU A 43 8.90 12.33 -4.21
CA LEU A 43 8.07 13.07 -3.26
C LEU A 43 8.91 13.67 -2.14
N VAL A 44 9.86 12.90 -1.60
CA VAL A 44 10.72 13.32 -0.49
C VAL A 44 12.16 12.97 -0.83
N PRO A 45 12.93 13.92 -1.37
CA PRO A 45 14.35 13.72 -1.64
C PRO A 45 15.09 13.30 -0.38
N ASN A 46 16.03 12.36 -0.51
CA ASN A 46 16.79 11.80 0.62
C ASN A 46 15.89 11.23 1.72
N PHE A 47 14.89 10.43 1.34
CA PHE A 47 14.00 9.77 2.28
C PHE A 47 14.80 8.96 3.30
N ASN A 48 14.83 9.47 4.53
CA ASN A 48 15.53 8.89 5.67
C ASN A 48 14.72 9.21 6.92
N GLU A 49 14.07 8.21 7.49
CA GLU A 49 13.22 8.35 8.66
C GLU A 49 13.36 7.13 9.55
N THR A 50 13.36 7.35 10.87
CA THR A 50 13.46 6.29 11.87
C THR A 50 12.16 6.19 12.66
N ILE A 51 11.65 4.97 12.80
CA ILE A 51 10.46 4.70 13.61
C ILE A 51 10.93 4.09 14.92
N ASN A 52 10.92 4.91 15.97
CA ASN A 52 11.40 4.51 17.30
C ASN A 52 10.38 3.62 18.04
N HIS A 53 9.09 3.80 17.78
CA HIS A 53 8.00 3.07 18.43
C HIS A 53 7.14 2.43 17.36
N TYR A 54 7.21 1.10 17.27
CA TYR A 54 6.43 0.31 16.33
C TYR A 54 5.93 -0.95 17.01
N ALA A 55 4.63 -1.20 16.90
CA ALA A 55 4.02 -2.45 17.33
C ALA A 55 3.57 -3.19 16.07
N PHE A 56 4.12 -4.38 15.84
CA PHE A 56 3.73 -5.24 14.72
C PHE A 56 2.46 -6.00 15.10
N LEU A 57 1.33 -5.31 15.02
CA LEU A 57 -0.01 -5.87 15.26
C LEU A 57 -0.73 -6.08 13.93
N ASP A 58 -1.59 -7.09 13.89
CA ASP A 58 -2.44 -7.33 12.74
C ASP A 58 -3.38 -6.13 12.51
N GLY A 59 -3.53 -5.74 11.25
CA GLY A 59 -4.28 -4.54 10.85
C GLY A 59 -3.59 -3.19 11.13
N GLY A 60 -2.36 -3.16 11.66
CA GLY A 60 -1.60 -1.93 11.82
C GLY A 60 -1.00 -1.41 10.52
N SER A 61 -0.77 -0.10 10.41
CA SER A 61 -0.02 0.49 9.30
C SER A 61 1.39 -0.09 9.22
N SER A 62 1.92 -0.23 8.01
CA SER A 62 3.30 -0.69 7.84
C SER A 62 4.29 0.37 8.35
N PRO A 63 5.55 -0.01 8.65
CA PRO A 63 6.59 0.96 8.95
C PRO A 63 6.81 1.95 7.80
N LEU A 64 6.64 1.51 6.55
CA LEU A 64 6.78 2.40 5.40
C LEU A 64 5.70 3.50 5.40
N ASP A 65 4.46 3.13 5.73
CA ASP A 65 3.33 4.07 5.81
C ASP A 65 3.58 5.13 6.88
N ILE A 66 4.00 4.70 8.07
CA ILE A 66 4.31 5.62 9.18
C ILE A 66 5.48 6.56 8.81
N ALA A 67 6.52 6.03 8.17
CA ALA A 67 7.67 6.82 7.73
C ALA A 67 7.27 7.85 6.66
N LEU A 68 6.41 7.45 5.71
CA LEU A 68 5.86 8.34 4.69
C LEU A 68 5.03 9.46 5.33
N LEU A 69 4.11 9.13 6.23
CA LEU A 69 3.27 10.10 6.94
C LEU A 69 4.12 11.12 7.71
N LYS A 70 5.14 10.66 8.46
CA LYS A 70 6.06 11.55 9.20
C LYS A 70 6.77 12.53 8.28
N GLN A 71 7.29 12.04 7.15
CA GLN A 71 8.02 12.88 6.19
C GLN A 71 7.10 13.87 5.45
N LEU A 72 5.89 13.46 5.07
CA LEU A 72 4.90 14.35 4.47
C LEU A 72 4.44 15.43 5.45
N ALA A 73 4.15 15.05 6.70
CA ALA A 73 3.76 16.00 7.74
C ALA A 73 4.84 17.06 7.96
N LYS A 74 6.12 16.64 8.01
CA LYS A 74 7.28 17.54 8.12
C LYS A 74 7.43 18.44 6.89
N LYS A 75 7.38 17.88 5.68
CA LYS A 75 7.55 18.61 4.41
C LYS A 75 6.50 19.72 4.25
N PHE A 76 5.25 19.42 4.56
CA PHE A 76 4.13 20.34 4.36
C PHE A 76 3.73 21.12 5.61
N LYS A 77 4.48 20.98 6.72
CA LYS A 77 4.21 21.64 8.01
C LYS A 77 2.75 21.42 8.48
N ILE A 78 2.27 20.19 8.34
CA ILE A 78 0.90 19.82 8.71
C ILE A 78 0.70 20.05 10.21
N LYS A 79 -0.36 20.78 10.58
CA LYS A 79 -0.67 21.14 11.97
C LYS A 79 -1.79 20.30 12.62
N SER A 80 -2.50 19.53 11.82
CA SER A 80 -3.61 18.67 12.26
C SER A 80 -3.17 17.21 12.26
N TYR A 81 -3.53 16.45 11.23
CA TYR A 81 -3.16 15.05 11.06
C TYR A 81 -3.17 14.68 9.57
N LEU A 82 -2.50 13.58 9.25
CA LEU A 82 -2.52 12.93 7.94
C LEU A 82 -2.70 11.43 8.21
N GLU A 83 -3.56 10.78 7.43
CA GLU A 83 -3.93 9.37 7.61
C GLU A 83 -3.83 8.63 6.28
N ILE A 84 -3.27 7.42 6.32
CA ILE A 84 -3.29 6.43 5.25
C ILE A 84 -3.49 5.05 5.87
N GLY A 85 -4.21 4.18 5.15
CA GLY A 85 -4.74 2.94 5.73
C GLY A 85 -6.17 3.14 6.25
N THR A 86 -6.85 2.03 6.56
CA THR A 86 -8.20 1.98 7.14
C THR A 86 -8.29 0.76 8.02
#